data_AF-A0A2E5HYV0-F1
#
_entry.id   AF-A0A2E5HYV0-F1
#
_cell.length_a   1.000
_cell.length_b   1.000
_cell.length_c   1.000
_cell.angle_alpha   90.00
_cell.angle_beta   90.00
_cell.angle_gamma   90.00
#
_symmetry.space_group_name_H-M   'P 1'
#
loop_
_entity.id
_entity.type
_entity.pdbx_description
1 polymer ?
#
loop_
_entity_poly.entity_id
_entity_poly.type
_entity_poly.pdbx_seq_one_letter_code
_entity_poly.pdbx_strand_id
1 'polypeptide(L)'
;MQPLSNMSFINQNSYIITSIIILVLMASVLFRDGIRLLDITSITVAAATFFVSWLLVRPTQSTLTNVYEAGDIFTNEDMPILLEFQSEY
;
A
#
# COMPACT_ATOMS: atom_id res chain seq x y z
N MET A 1 12.05 24.05 -2.66
CA MET A 1 11.15 23.64 -1.57
C MET A 1 10.77 22.19 -1.81
N GLN A 2 11.34 21.26 -1.05
CA GLN A 2 11.03 19.83 -1.13
C GLN A 2 10.75 19.30 0.28
N PRO A 3 9.47 19.21 0.69
CA PRO A 3 9.08 18.28 1.75
C PRO A 3 7.83 17.44 1.43
N LEU A 4 7.13 17.69 0.32
CA LEU A 4 5.83 17.06 0.03
C LEU A 4 5.92 15.62 -0.50
N SER A 5 7.03 15.25 -1.17
CA SER A 5 7.21 13.92 -1.73
C SER A 5 7.29 12.81 -0.67
N ASN A 6 7.81 13.12 0.52
CA ASN A 6 8.04 12.12 1.56
C ASN A 6 6.75 11.80 2.33
N MET A 7 5.85 12.78 2.51
CA MET A 7 4.56 12.56 3.19
C MET A 7 3.61 11.74 2.32
N SER A 8 3.52 12.05 1.02
CA SER A 8 2.76 11.25 0.04
C SER A 8 3.28 9.80 -0.01
N PHE A 9 4.61 9.60 -0.03
CA PHE A 9 5.20 8.25 0.00
C PHE A 9 4.87 7.48 1.29
N ILE A 10 4.95 8.11 2.47
CA ILE A 10 4.62 7.46 3.74
C ILE A 10 3.13 7.11 3.80
N ASN A 11 2.25 8.00 3.34
CA ASN A 11 0.81 7.73 3.33
C ASN A 11 0.48 6.57 2.37
N GLN A 12 1.02 6.62 1.15
CA GLN A 12 0.80 5.59 0.15
C GLN A 12 1.34 4.22 0.58
N ASN A 13 2.40 4.18 1.39
CA ASN A 13 2.99 2.94 1.92
C ASN A 13 2.62 2.65 3.37
N SER A 14 1.65 3.37 3.94
CA SER A 14 1.25 3.24 5.35
C SER A 14 0.85 1.80 5.69
N TYR A 15 0.15 1.12 4.78
CA TYR A 15 -0.23 -0.29 4.94
C TYR A 15 0.98 -1.24 5.03
N ILE A 16 2.07 -0.97 4.27
CA ILE A 16 3.32 -1.76 4.35
C ILE A 16 3.96 -1.55 5.72
N ILE A 17 4.04 -0.29 6.15
CA ILE A 17 4.62 0.08 7.45
C ILE A 17 3.84 -0.60 8.58
N THR A 18 2.51 -0.54 8.57
CA THR A 18 1.65 -1.21 9.55
C THR A 18 1.87 -2.73 9.53
N SER A 19 1.94 -3.35 8.35
CA SER A 19 2.19 -4.79 8.23
C SER A 19 3.53 -5.19 8.85
N ILE A 20 4.60 -4.44 8.59
CA ILE A 20 5.92 -4.67 9.18
C ILE A 20 5.85 -4.57 10.70
N ILE A 21 5.20 -3.53 11.25
CA ILE A 21 5.06 -3.35 12.69
C ILE A 21 4.35 -4.56 13.33
N ILE A 22 3.25 -5.04 12.72
CA ILE A 22 2.51 -6.22 13.21
C ILE A 22 3.40 -7.46 13.20
N LEU A 23 4.14 -7.70 12.12
CA LEU A 23 5.06 -8.86 12.02
C LEU A 23 6.17 -8.79 13.07
N VAL A 24 6.73 -7.60 13.32
CA VAL A 24 7.78 -7.40 14.35
C VAL A 24 7.24 -7.62 15.75
N LEU A 25 6.03 -7.14 16.06
CA LEU A 25 5.38 -7.38 17.34
C LEU A 25 5.09 -8.87 17.55
N MET A 26 4.54 -9.51 16.53
CA MET A 26 4.27 -10.96 16.54
C MET A 26 5.56 -11.76 16.75
N ALA A 27 6.64 -11.41 16.05
CA ALA A 27 7.95 -12.03 16.22
C ALA A 27 8.51 -11.84 17.63
N SER A 28 8.38 -10.64 18.20
CA SER A 28 8.85 -10.32 19.55
C SER A 28 8.11 -11.14 20.62
N VAL A 29 6.81 -11.38 20.43
CA VAL A 29 6.01 -12.23 21.33
C VAL A 29 6.37 -13.70 21.18
N LEU A 30 6.46 -14.21 19.95
CA LEU A 30 6.78 -15.61 19.67
C LEU A 30 8.17 -16.00 20.14
N PHE A 31 9.17 -15.14 19.88
CA PHE A 31 10.56 -15.42 20.22
C PHE A 31 10.91 -15.14 21.69
N ARG A 32 9.97 -14.63 22.50
CA ARG A 32 10.20 -14.27 23.90
C ARG A 32 10.75 -15.43 24.73
N ASP A 33 10.21 -16.63 24.49
CA ASP A 33 10.53 -17.83 25.28
C ASP A 33 11.56 -18.74 24.55
N GLY A 34 12.20 -18.22 23.50
CA GLY A 34 13.13 -18.92 22.62
C GLY A 34 12.58 -19.12 21.20
N ILE A 35 13.45 -19.46 20.24
CA ILE A 35 13.07 -19.65 18.84
C ILE A 35 12.78 -21.13 18.60
N ARG A 36 11.52 -21.47 18.33
CA ARG A 36 11.08 -22.80 17.89
C ARG A 36 10.84 -22.82 16.39
N LEU A 37 10.94 -24.00 15.79
CA LEU A 37 10.58 -24.23 14.38
C LEU A 37 9.15 -23.79 14.06
N LEU A 38 8.23 -23.94 15.02
CA LEU A 38 6.85 -23.48 14.90
C LEU A 38 6.73 -21.95 14.84
N ASP A 39 7.61 -21.21 15.50
CA ASP A 39 7.57 -19.75 15.52
C ASP A 39 8.03 -19.20 14.16
N ILE A 40 9.09 -19.79 13.60
CA ILE A 40 9.61 -19.45 12.27
C ILE A 40 8.55 -19.72 11.21
N THR A 41 7.91 -20.89 11.26
CA THR A 41 6.85 -21.25 10.29
C THR A 41 5.63 -20.33 10.43
N SER A 42 5.23 -19.97 11.66
CA SER A 42 4.11 -19.05 11.90
C SER A 42 4.38 -17.66 11.30
N ILE A 43 5.58 -17.10 11.52
CA ILE A 43 5.96 -15.80 10.96
C ILE A 43 6.07 -15.86 9.43
N THR A 44 6.61 -16.96 8.90
CA THR A 44 6.74 -17.17 7.45
C THR A 44 5.38 -17.22 6.78
N VAL A 45 4.43 -17.96 7.36
CA VAL A 45 3.05 -18.03 6.86
C VAL A 45 2.38 -16.67 6.95
N ALA A 46 2.50 -15.96 8.07
CA ALA A 46 1.93 -14.61 8.22
C ALA A 46 2.48 -13.64 7.18
N ALA A 47 3.81 -13.63 6.97
CA ALA A 47 4.44 -12.81 5.95
C ALA A 47 3.98 -13.17 4.53
N ALA A 48 3.83 -14.46 4.22
CA ALA A 48 3.31 -14.92 2.94
C ALA A 48 1.85 -14.51 2.73
N THR A 49 1.00 -14.59 3.75
CA THR A 49 -0.40 -14.13 3.69
C THR A 49 -0.48 -12.63 3.41
N PHE A 50 0.33 -11.83 4.10
CA PHE A 50 0.42 -10.39 3.82
C PHE A 50 0.92 -10.10 2.40
N PHE A 51 1.94 -10.83 1.95
CA PHE A 51 2.47 -10.68 0.59
C PHE A 51 1.44 -11.04 -0.49
N VAL A 52 0.71 -12.14 -0.32
CA VAL A 52 -0.36 -12.55 -1.25
C VAL A 52 -1.50 -11.54 -1.22
N SER A 53 -1.91 -11.09 -0.03
CA SER A 53 -2.94 -10.06 0.11
C SER A 53 -2.52 -8.76 -0.57
N TRP A 54 -1.25 -8.36 -0.43
CA TRP A 54 -0.69 -7.20 -1.12
C TRP A 54 -0.69 -7.37 -2.64
N LEU A 55 -0.37 -8.56 -3.14
CA LEU A 55 -0.38 -8.85 -4.57
C LEU A 55 -1.80 -8.80 -5.15
N LEU A 56 -2.81 -9.23 -4.38
CA LEU A 56 -4.22 -9.19 -4.77
C LEU A 56 -4.83 -7.80 -4.67
N VAL A 57 -4.49 -7.05 -3.63
CA VAL A 57 -5.01 -5.70 -3.34
C VAL A 57 -4.07 -4.63 -3.90
N ARG A 58 -3.14 -5.00 -4.78
CA ARG A 58 -2.07 -4.11 -5.24
C ARG A 58 -2.71 -2.80 -5.67
N PRO A 59 -2.33 -1.65 -5.07
CA PRO A 59 -2.86 -0.37 -5.49
C PRO A 59 -2.39 -0.19 -6.93
N THR A 60 -3.27 -0.47 -7.88
CA THR A 60 -3.08 -0.10 -9.27
C THR A 60 -2.81 1.39 -9.24
N GLN A 61 -1.69 1.82 -9.83
CA GLN A 61 -1.46 3.24 -10.04
C GLN A 61 -2.73 3.77 -10.67
N SER A 62 -3.39 4.72 -9.99
CA SER A 62 -4.56 5.39 -10.53
C SER A 62 -4.29 5.64 -12.00
N THR A 63 -5.15 5.12 -12.89
CA THR A 63 -4.94 5.10 -14.35
C THR A 63 -4.87 6.52 -14.96
N LEU A 64 -4.84 7.55 -14.12
CA LEU A 64 -4.75 8.96 -14.44
C LEU A 64 -3.56 9.60 -13.69
N THR A 65 -2.36 9.06 -13.90
CA THR A 65 -1.10 9.72 -13.47
C THR A 65 -0.82 11.00 -14.29
N ASN A 66 -1.55 11.22 -15.39
CA ASN A 66 -1.31 12.35 -16.27
C ASN A 66 -2.63 13.08 -16.59
N VAL A 67 -2.79 14.28 -16.03
CA VAL A 67 -3.92 15.19 -16.32
C VAL A 67 -4.01 15.51 -17.83
N TYR A 68 -2.91 15.36 -18.57
CA TYR A 68 -2.87 15.50 -20.03
C TYR A 68 -3.50 14.32 -20.80
N GLU A 69 -3.36 13.08 -20.34
CA GLU A 69 -3.99 11.91 -20.98
C GLU A 69 -5.49 11.82 -20.64
N ALA A 70 -5.88 12.36 -19.49
CA ALA A 70 -7.29 12.58 -19.14
C ALA A 70 -7.99 13.46 -20.18
N GLY A 71 -7.38 14.60 -20.55
CA GLY A 71 -7.96 15.57 -21.47
C GLY A 71 -8.38 14.98 -22.82
N ASP A 72 -7.55 14.14 -23.43
CA ASP A 72 -7.83 13.57 -24.75
C ASP A 72 -8.98 12.53 -24.73
N ILE A 73 -9.17 11.82 -23.61
CA ILE A 73 -10.30 10.88 -23.45
C ILE A 73 -11.60 11.65 -23.18
N PHE A 74 -11.54 12.74 -22.41
CA PHE A 74 -12.72 13.49 -21.95
C PHE A 74 -13.21 14.59 -22.90
N THR A 75 -12.49 14.89 -23.99
CA THR A 75 -12.90 15.94 -24.96
C THR A 75 -14.02 15.47 -25.91
N ASN A 76 -14.31 14.16 -25.99
CA ASN A 76 -15.31 13.61 -26.94
C ASN A 76 -16.65 13.21 -26.31
N GLU A 77 -16.84 13.33 -24.99
CA GLU A 77 -18.10 12.97 -24.33
C GLU A 77 -18.72 14.18 -23.63
N ASP A 78 -19.87 14.64 -24.12
CA ASP A 78 -20.74 15.70 -23.55
C ASP A 78 -21.34 15.34 -22.17
N MET A 79 -20.72 14.43 -21.41
CA MET A 79 -21.23 13.98 -20.12
C MET A 79 -20.45 14.63 -18.97
N PRO A 80 -21.13 15.24 -17.98
CA PRO A 80 -20.47 15.74 -16.79
C PRO A 80 -19.98 14.56 -15.95
N ILE A 81 -18.67 14.30 -15.99
CA ILE A 81 -18.01 13.26 -15.20
C ILE A 81 -17.44 13.91 -13.94
N LEU A 82 -17.72 13.31 -12.78
CA LEU A 82 -17.11 13.68 -11.50
C LEU A 82 -15.63 13.28 -11.51
N LEU A 83 -14.76 14.24 -11.82
CA LEU A 83 -13.32 14.12 -11.61
C LEU A 83 -13.01 14.29 -10.13
N GLU A 84 -13.06 13.18 -9.39
CA GLU A 84 -12.50 13.13 -8.04
C GLU A 84 -10.98 13.09 -8.16
N PHE A 85 -10.37 14.28 -8.15
CA PHE A 85 -8.95 14.38 -7.88
C PHE A 85 -8.74 13.85 -6.46
N GLN A 86 -8.18 12.65 -6.34
CA GLN A 86 -7.60 12.18 -5.09
C GLN A 86 -6.51 13.19 -4.71
N SER A 87 -6.85 14.18 -3.90
CA SER A 87 -5.88 15.15 -3.40
C SER A 87 -4.88 14.40 -2.55
N GLU A 88 -3.59 14.58 -2.81
CA GLU A 88 -2.52 14.11 -1.93
C GLU A 88 -2.65 14.81 -0.56
N TYR A 89 -3.40 14.21 0.35
CA TYR A 89 -3.28 14.48 1.79
C TYR A 89 -2.52 13.34 2.45
#